data_AF-A0AB34IJ90-F1
#
_entry.id   AF-A0AB34IJ90-F1
#
_cell.length_a   1.000
_cell.length_b   1.000
_cell.length_c   1.000
_cell.angle_alpha   90.00
_cell.angle_beta   90.00
_cell.angle_gamma   90.00
#
_symmetry.space_group_name_H-M   'P 1'
#
loop_
_entity.id
_entity.type
_entity.pdbx_description
1 polymer ?
#
loop_
_entity_poly.entity_id
_entity_poly.type
_entity_poly.pdbx_seq_one_letter_code
_entity_poly.pdbx_strand_id
1 'polypeptide(L)'
;MKAAAWWCVHNDPCGICCVVVTYGLLCYADYVVVFVLLLPWLGLTANCYMLALSFLAISFLAMSSHSRTMLTDPGAVPFEFQPTNLMANEGGSLPMCSRCNGYKPLRAHHCSQCDRCIMKMDHHCPWVNNCVGANNQKHFVLFVGYTALLSGYAILLLVCRMISTASEIKPHGQGGRRSTTDPSNFLLLAFLFFEAVLFGLFTLAMFTEQVSSILADQTGIERLKHDYVPTKRSAMHNLSETFGKPFSLLWFLPTAVKFNGLTWLELVPLEPIDV
;
A
#
# COMPACT_ATOMS: atom_id res chain seq x y z
N MET A 1 -6.73 27.13 2.59
CA MET A 1 -6.47 25.69 2.33
C MET A 1 -6.02 25.58 0.88
N LYS A 2 -4.72 25.35 0.60
CA LYS A 2 -4.29 25.06 -0.78
C LYS A 2 -4.93 23.71 -1.15
N ALA A 3 -5.70 23.66 -2.24
CA ALA A 3 -6.28 22.41 -2.72
C ALA A 3 -5.16 21.38 -2.87
N ALA A 4 -5.38 20.14 -2.41
CA ALA A 4 -4.44 19.06 -2.64
C ALA A 4 -4.27 18.91 -4.16
N ALA A 5 -3.10 19.26 -4.68
CA ALA A 5 -2.78 19.02 -6.08
C ALA A 5 -2.83 17.51 -6.30
N TRP A 6 -3.63 17.07 -7.27
CA TRP A 6 -3.71 15.67 -7.66
C TRP A 6 -2.37 15.26 -8.26
N TRP A 7 -1.76 14.19 -7.75
CA TRP A 7 -0.54 13.64 -8.31
C TRP A 7 -0.88 12.50 -9.27
N CYS A 8 -0.31 12.52 -10.47
CA CYS A 8 -0.46 11.43 -11.43
C CYS A 8 0.75 11.38 -12.37
N VAL A 9 1.32 10.19 -12.54
CA VAL A 9 2.40 9.94 -13.50
C VAL A 9 1.77 9.49 -14.82
N HIS A 10 1.52 10.44 -15.72
CA HIS A 10 0.82 10.18 -16.98
C HIS A 10 1.67 9.47 -18.05
N ASN A 11 3.00 9.62 -17.96
CA ASN A 11 3.95 9.08 -18.95
C ASN A 11 4.46 7.67 -18.59
N ASP A 12 3.77 6.95 -17.69
CA ASP A 12 4.09 5.57 -17.29
C ASP A 12 2.98 4.59 -17.73
N PRO A 13 3.00 4.10 -18.99
CA PRO A 13 1.98 3.20 -19.50
C PRO A 13 1.96 1.85 -18.76
N CYS A 14 3.11 1.40 -18.27
CA CYS A 14 3.21 0.20 -17.45
C CYS A 14 2.44 0.39 -16.14
N GLY A 15 2.69 1.52 -15.44
CA GLY A 15 1.98 1.87 -14.22
C GLY A 15 0.46 1.99 -14.42
N ILE A 16 0.02 2.64 -15.49
CA ILE A 16 -1.41 2.74 -15.82
C ILE A 16 -2.04 1.34 -16.02
N CYS A 17 -1.37 0.47 -16.77
CA CYS A 17 -1.83 -0.91 -16.97
C CYS A 17 -1.92 -1.67 -15.64
N CYS A 18 -0.87 -1.59 -14.81
CA CYS A 18 -0.85 -2.23 -13.50
C CYS A 18 -1.97 -1.74 -12.59
N VAL A 19 -2.30 -0.45 -12.58
CA VAL A 19 -3.42 0.10 -11.81
C VAL A 19 -4.76 -0.46 -12.27
N VAL A 20 -5.00 -0.54 -13.58
CA VAL A 20 -6.23 -1.14 -14.12
C VAL A 20 -6.34 -2.61 -13.70
N VAL A 21 -5.24 -3.35 -13.77
CA VAL A 21 -5.18 -4.74 -13.31
C VAL A 21 -5.45 -4.83 -11.81
N THR A 22 -4.85 -3.97 -10.97
CA THR A 22 -5.08 -3.97 -9.51
C THR A 22 -6.56 -3.84 -9.17
N TYR A 23 -7.27 -2.84 -9.73
CA TYR A 23 -8.70 -2.68 -9.47
C TYR A 23 -9.53 -3.82 -10.08
N GLY A 24 -9.15 -4.32 -11.26
CA GLY A 24 -9.81 -5.47 -11.89
C GLY A 24 -9.75 -6.72 -11.01
N LEU A 25 -8.58 -7.02 -10.45
CA LEU A 25 -8.36 -8.14 -9.53
C LEU A 25 -9.17 -7.98 -8.23
N LEU A 26 -9.15 -6.81 -7.60
CA LEU A 26 -9.95 -6.55 -6.38
C LEU A 26 -11.46 -6.70 -6.64
N CYS A 27 -11.99 -6.14 -7.73
CA CYS A 27 -13.39 -6.29 -8.08
C CYS A 27 -13.75 -7.73 -8.45
N TYR A 28 -12.83 -8.45 -9.10
CA TYR A 28 -12.99 -9.86 -9.40
C TYR A 28 -13.08 -10.69 -8.10
N ALA A 29 -12.16 -10.48 -7.16
CA ALA A 29 -12.16 -11.16 -5.87
C ALA A 29 -13.46 -10.89 -5.09
N ASP A 30 -13.91 -9.63 -5.03
CA ASP A 30 -15.18 -9.26 -4.41
C ASP A 30 -16.36 -10.02 -5.04
N TYR A 31 -16.41 -10.07 -6.37
CA TYR A 31 -17.46 -10.78 -7.10
C TYR A 31 -17.46 -12.28 -6.79
N VAL A 32 -16.31 -12.94 -6.90
CA VAL A 32 -16.22 -14.40 -6.70
C VAL A 32 -16.49 -14.76 -5.25
N VAL A 33 -15.93 -14.03 -4.28
CA VAL A 33 -16.18 -14.30 -2.85
C VAL A 33 -17.65 -14.12 -2.50
N VAL A 34 -18.30 -13.04 -2.94
CA VAL A 34 -19.69 -12.78 -2.57
C VAL A 34 -20.66 -13.68 -3.32
N PHE A 35 -20.59 -13.72 -4.66
CA PHE A 35 -21.63 -14.30 -5.49
C PHE A 35 -21.37 -15.75 -5.89
N VAL A 36 -20.11 -16.19 -5.97
CA VAL A 36 -19.76 -17.56 -6.39
C VAL A 36 -19.47 -18.44 -5.17
N LEU A 37 -18.91 -17.88 -4.11
CA LEU A 37 -18.56 -18.61 -2.90
C LEU A 37 -19.62 -18.48 -1.80
N LEU A 38 -19.82 -17.28 -1.21
CA LEU A 38 -20.62 -17.11 0.00
C LEU A 38 -22.12 -17.30 -0.25
N LEU A 39 -22.69 -16.63 -1.25
CA LEU A 39 -24.13 -16.68 -1.50
C LEU A 39 -24.63 -18.11 -1.83
N PRO A 40 -23.96 -18.91 -2.70
CA PRO A 40 -24.35 -20.30 -2.93
C PRO A 40 -24.06 -21.22 -1.74
N TRP A 41 -23.15 -20.85 -0.84
CA TRP A 41 -22.82 -21.65 0.34
C TRP A 41 -23.79 -21.43 1.50
N LEU A 42 -24.04 -20.18 1.83
CA LEU A 42 -24.72 -19.78 3.05
C LEU A 42 -26.12 -19.24 2.77
N GLY A 43 -26.50 -19.04 1.52
CA GLY A 43 -27.77 -18.43 1.14
C GLY A 43 -27.93 -17.02 1.70
N LEU A 44 -29.17 -16.55 1.82
CA LEU A 44 -29.49 -15.24 2.39
C LEU A 44 -29.54 -15.27 3.93
N THR A 45 -28.54 -15.87 4.57
CA THR A 45 -28.43 -15.95 6.04
C THR A 45 -27.66 -14.77 6.61
N ALA A 46 -27.85 -14.48 7.90
CA ALA A 46 -27.10 -13.44 8.61
C ALA A 46 -25.58 -13.65 8.51
N ASN A 47 -25.12 -14.91 8.59
CA ASN A 47 -23.69 -15.25 8.44
C ASN A 47 -23.15 -14.90 7.06
N CYS A 48 -23.92 -15.14 5.99
CA CYS A 48 -23.53 -14.73 4.64
C CYS A 48 -23.33 -13.21 4.56
N TYR A 49 -24.30 -12.43 5.06
CA TYR A 49 -24.21 -10.98 5.05
C TYR A 49 -23.04 -10.47 5.90
N MET A 50 -22.81 -11.03 7.08
CA MET A 50 -21.70 -10.62 7.95
C MET A 50 -20.34 -10.86 7.27
N LEU A 51 -20.12 -12.04 6.70
CA LEU A 51 -18.87 -12.38 6.00
C LEU A 51 -18.68 -11.57 4.71
N ALA A 52 -19.75 -11.32 3.95
CA ALA A 52 -19.69 -10.52 2.74
C ALA A 52 -19.38 -9.05 3.07
N LEU A 53 -20.08 -8.47 4.06
CA LEU A 53 -19.87 -7.07 4.46
C LEU A 53 -18.49 -6.85 5.08
N SER A 54 -17.98 -7.81 5.86
CA SER A 54 -16.61 -7.70 6.40
C SER A 54 -15.56 -7.78 5.30
N PHE A 55 -15.71 -8.69 4.32
CA PHE A 55 -14.81 -8.80 3.18
C PHE A 55 -14.83 -7.51 2.34
N LEU A 56 -16.02 -7.01 1.99
CA LEU A 56 -16.19 -5.77 1.23
C LEU A 56 -15.69 -4.53 1.99
N ALA A 57 -15.81 -4.49 3.32
CA ALA A 57 -15.26 -3.41 4.13
C ALA A 57 -13.73 -3.36 4.06
N ILE A 58 -13.06 -4.52 4.14
CA ILE A 58 -11.60 -4.60 3.99
C ILE A 58 -11.20 -4.25 2.55
N SER A 59 -11.95 -4.73 1.54
CA SER A 59 -11.75 -4.41 0.13
C SER A 59 -11.85 -2.90 -0.13
N PHE A 60 -12.85 -2.24 0.46
CA PHE A 60 -12.99 -0.78 0.40
C PHE A 60 -11.79 -0.06 1.03
N LEU A 61 -11.29 -0.53 2.18
CA LEU A 61 -10.09 0.02 2.80
C LEU A 61 -8.84 -0.18 1.93
N ALA A 62 -8.69 -1.35 1.28
CA ALA A 62 -7.59 -1.63 0.35
C ALA A 62 -7.65 -0.69 -0.87
N MET A 63 -8.82 -0.58 -1.53
CA MET A 63 -9.03 0.30 -2.67
C MET A 63 -8.82 1.77 -2.32
N SER A 64 -9.33 2.22 -1.17
CA SER A 64 -9.13 3.60 -0.69
C SER A 64 -7.66 3.89 -0.39
N SER A 65 -6.95 2.95 0.26
CA SER A 65 -5.51 3.06 0.52
C SER A 65 -4.69 3.07 -0.76
N HIS A 66 -5.05 2.23 -1.75
CA HIS A 66 -4.43 2.22 -3.06
C HIS A 66 -4.61 3.57 -3.79
N SER A 67 -5.86 4.05 -3.89
CA SER A 67 -6.18 5.35 -4.50
C SER A 67 -5.38 6.48 -3.86
N ARG A 68 -5.26 6.46 -2.53
CA ARG A 68 -4.49 7.46 -1.78
C ARG A 68 -3.00 7.34 -2.02
N THR A 69 -2.46 6.14 -2.17
CA THR A 69 -1.06 5.93 -2.53
C THR A 69 -0.77 6.47 -3.92
N MET A 70 -1.63 6.16 -4.88
CA MET A 70 -1.52 6.57 -6.29
C MET A 70 -1.61 8.09 -6.46
N LEU A 71 -2.58 8.73 -5.80
CA LEU A 71 -2.97 10.12 -6.10
C LEU A 71 -2.34 11.17 -5.17
N THR A 72 -1.66 10.75 -4.12
CA THR A 72 -0.96 11.66 -3.21
C THR A 72 0.44 11.94 -3.73
N ASP A 73 0.84 13.21 -3.76
CA ASP A 73 2.22 13.61 -4.00
C ASP A 73 3.13 12.83 -3.04
N PRO A 74 4.06 11.99 -3.54
CA PRO A 74 4.89 11.12 -2.70
C PRO A 74 5.91 11.89 -1.85
N GLY A 75 6.05 13.20 -2.05
CA GLY A 75 7.05 14.05 -1.43
C GLY A 75 8.01 14.63 -2.47
N ALA A 76 7.51 15.12 -3.59
CA ALA A 76 8.31 15.73 -4.63
C ALA A 76 9.02 16.99 -4.09
N VAL A 77 10.35 17.04 -4.29
CA VAL A 77 11.18 18.20 -3.93
C VAL A 77 10.86 19.35 -4.88
N PRO A 78 10.59 20.58 -4.40
CA PRO A 78 10.39 21.76 -5.26
C PRO A 78 11.61 22.05 -6.13
N PHE A 79 11.39 22.55 -7.34
CA PHE A 79 12.51 22.93 -8.22
C PHE A 79 13.37 24.06 -7.65
N GLU A 80 12.75 24.97 -6.90
CA GLU A 80 13.42 26.13 -6.28
C GLU A 80 13.97 25.83 -4.88
N PHE A 81 14.08 24.55 -4.50
CA PHE A 81 14.64 24.17 -3.21
C PHE A 81 16.09 24.68 -3.07
N GLN A 82 16.32 25.51 -2.04
CA GLN A 82 17.63 26.01 -1.65
C GLN A 82 18.00 25.50 -0.25
N PRO A 83 19.26 25.07 -0.02
CA PRO A 83 19.77 24.77 1.31
C PRO A 83 19.70 26.01 2.19
N THR A 84 19.21 25.90 3.42
CA THR A 84 19.40 26.96 4.41
C THR A 84 20.80 26.90 5.02
N ASN A 85 21.30 28.03 5.55
CA ASN A 85 22.61 28.13 6.21
C ASN A 85 22.79 27.14 7.37
N LEU A 86 21.70 26.69 8.00
CA LEU A 86 21.71 25.65 9.05
C LEU A 86 22.18 24.28 8.51
N MET A 87 21.79 23.92 7.29
CA MET A 87 22.26 22.67 6.65
C MET A 87 23.66 22.79 6.06
N ALA A 88 24.12 24.03 5.77
CA ALA A 88 25.49 24.31 5.35
C ALA A 88 26.49 24.30 6.53
N ASN A 89 26.04 24.65 7.74
CA ASN A 89 26.89 24.71 8.95
C ASN A 89 27.24 23.34 9.55
N GLU A 90 26.58 22.24 9.15
CA GLU A 90 26.99 20.88 9.53
C GLU A 90 28.13 20.32 8.63
N GLY A 91 28.79 21.15 7.84
CA GLY A 91 30.05 20.83 7.16
C GLY A 91 29.95 19.92 5.94
N GLY A 92 28.74 19.55 5.51
CA GLY A 92 28.48 18.76 4.31
C GLY A 92 27.87 19.58 3.18
N SER A 93 28.45 19.54 1.97
CA SER A 93 27.79 20.06 0.77
C SER A 93 26.56 19.21 0.46
N LEU A 94 25.36 19.81 0.41
CA LEU A 94 24.17 19.09 -0.04
C LEU A 94 24.38 18.62 -1.48
N PRO A 95 24.06 17.35 -1.78
CA PRO A 95 24.25 16.84 -3.11
C PRO A 95 23.25 17.49 -4.08
N MET A 96 23.63 17.62 -5.34
CA MET A 96 22.77 18.15 -6.40
C MET A 96 22.22 17.04 -7.29
N CYS A 97 21.04 17.27 -7.85
CA CYS A 97 20.49 16.46 -8.92
C CYS A 97 20.76 17.13 -10.26
N SER A 98 21.52 16.47 -11.13
CA SER A 98 21.81 16.99 -12.48
C SER A 98 20.57 17.07 -13.37
N ARG A 99 19.60 16.17 -13.20
CA ARG A 99 18.35 16.15 -14.00
C ARG A 99 17.37 17.24 -13.58
N CYS A 100 17.20 17.46 -12.28
CA CYS A 100 16.32 18.52 -11.77
C CYS A 100 17.02 19.90 -11.71
N ASN A 101 18.33 19.96 -11.94
CA ASN A 101 19.18 21.14 -11.82
C ASN A 101 18.99 21.90 -10.49
N GLY A 102 18.99 21.16 -9.38
CA GLY A 102 18.75 21.71 -8.04
C GLY A 102 19.34 20.86 -6.93
N TYR A 103 19.38 21.41 -5.72
CA TYR A 103 19.81 20.68 -4.52
C TYR A 103 18.79 19.61 -4.15
N LYS A 104 19.25 18.49 -3.59
CA LYS A 104 18.38 17.46 -3.02
C LYS A 104 18.57 17.39 -1.49
N PRO A 105 17.48 17.40 -0.71
CA PRO A 105 17.55 17.08 0.71
C PRO A 105 18.23 15.73 0.96
N LEU A 106 18.75 15.52 2.17
CA LEU A 106 19.21 14.20 2.60
C LEU A 106 18.09 13.16 2.42
N ARG A 107 18.47 11.94 2.02
CA ARG A 107 17.54 10.81 1.75
C ARG A 107 16.59 11.02 0.55
N ALA A 108 16.71 12.12 -0.20
CA ALA A 108 15.97 12.32 -1.43
C ALA A 108 16.69 11.69 -2.63
N HIS A 109 15.92 11.09 -3.55
CA HIS A 109 16.45 10.44 -4.75
C HIS A 109 15.62 10.83 -5.98
N HIS A 110 16.28 10.95 -7.13
CA HIS A 110 15.60 11.25 -8.39
C HIS A 110 14.97 9.97 -8.95
N CYS A 111 13.67 10.01 -9.23
CA CYS A 111 12.96 8.97 -9.94
C CYS A 111 12.77 9.39 -11.40
N SER A 112 13.28 8.60 -12.34
CA SER A 112 13.16 8.87 -13.77
C SER A 112 11.72 8.80 -14.30
N GLN A 113 10.86 8.00 -13.66
CA GLN A 113 9.48 7.80 -14.07
C GLN A 113 8.60 8.97 -13.60
N CYS A 114 8.84 9.45 -12.39
CA CYS A 114 8.19 10.65 -11.85
C CYS A 114 8.81 11.95 -12.36
N ASP A 115 10.00 11.89 -12.97
CA ASP A 115 10.85 13.03 -13.38
C ASP A 115 11.06 14.08 -12.27
N ARG A 116 11.16 13.61 -11.03
CA ARG A 116 11.30 14.45 -9.84
C ARG A 116 12.19 13.79 -8.81
N CYS A 117 12.88 14.60 -8.01
CA CYS A 117 13.44 14.14 -6.75
C CYS A 117 12.31 13.90 -5.75
N ILE A 118 12.27 12.72 -5.14
CA ILE A 118 11.29 12.30 -4.15
C ILE A 118 11.98 12.21 -2.78
N MET A 119 11.38 12.83 -1.77
CA MET A 119 11.85 12.81 -0.39
C MET A 119 11.58 11.45 0.27
N LYS A 120 12.56 10.98 1.05
CA LYS A 120 12.55 9.65 1.69
C LYS A 120 12.09 8.58 0.68
N MET A 121 12.62 8.67 -0.54
CA MET A 121 12.22 7.79 -1.63
C MET A 121 12.55 6.36 -1.24
N ASP A 122 11.53 5.51 -1.30
CA ASP A 122 11.71 4.08 -1.13
C ASP A 122 11.89 3.42 -2.50
N HIS A 123 10.86 3.46 -3.35
CA HIS A 123 10.90 2.95 -4.71
C HIS A 123 9.83 3.61 -5.61
N HIS A 124 9.95 3.40 -6.92
CA HIS A 124 8.84 3.61 -7.86
C HIS A 124 8.07 2.32 -8.03
N CYS A 125 6.76 2.35 -7.77
CA CYS A 125 5.92 1.16 -7.81
C CYS A 125 4.94 1.24 -8.98
N PRO A 126 5.10 0.41 -10.02
CA PRO A 126 4.16 0.37 -11.13
C PRO A 126 2.72 0.06 -10.69
N TRP A 127 2.55 -0.79 -9.68
CA TRP A 127 1.24 -1.22 -9.19
C TRP A 127 0.38 -0.10 -8.62
N VAL A 128 0.99 1.01 -8.19
CA VAL A 128 0.28 2.21 -7.70
C VAL A 128 0.49 3.42 -8.62
N ASN A 129 1.14 3.23 -9.78
CA ASN A 129 1.54 4.28 -10.73
C ASN A 129 2.15 5.54 -10.05
N ASN A 130 2.99 5.32 -9.04
CA ASN A 130 3.57 6.40 -8.26
C ASN A 130 4.83 5.92 -7.52
N CYS A 131 5.67 6.87 -7.11
CA CYS A 131 6.67 6.61 -6.09
C CYS A 131 6.02 6.36 -4.73
N VAL A 132 6.65 5.49 -3.93
CA VAL A 132 6.43 5.40 -2.49
C VAL A 132 7.51 6.25 -1.82
N GLY A 133 7.07 7.29 -1.12
CA GLY A 133 7.94 8.25 -0.46
C GLY A 133 7.34 8.78 0.83
N ALA A 134 7.92 9.85 1.35
CA ALA A 134 7.61 10.40 2.67
C ALA A 134 6.11 10.63 2.94
N ASN A 135 5.36 11.11 1.93
CA ASN A 135 3.99 11.58 2.13
C ASN A 135 2.92 10.49 1.92
N ASN A 136 3.25 9.40 1.22
CA ASN A 136 2.30 8.34 0.88
C ASN A 136 2.69 6.96 1.41
N GLN A 137 3.82 6.82 2.12
CA GLN A 137 4.28 5.55 2.70
C GLN A 137 3.20 4.89 3.58
N LYS A 138 2.48 5.66 4.42
CA LYS A 138 1.35 5.14 5.21
C LYS A 138 0.30 4.48 4.34
N HIS A 139 -0.12 5.16 3.27
CA HIS A 139 -1.15 4.66 2.37
C HIS A 139 -0.70 3.37 1.69
N PHE A 140 0.56 3.31 1.28
CA PHE A 140 1.14 2.10 0.69
C PHE A 140 1.13 0.92 1.67
N VAL A 141 1.57 1.14 2.92
CA VAL A 141 1.57 0.08 3.96
C VAL A 141 0.17 -0.43 4.23
N LEU A 142 -0.82 0.47 4.32
CA LEU A 142 -2.22 0.07 4.49
C LEU A 142 -2.73 -0.71 3.28
N PHE A 143 -2.42 -0.28 2.07
CA PHE A 143 -2.82 -0.99 0.84
C PHE A 143 -2.27 -2.42 0.79
N VAL A 144 -0.96 -2.62 1.00
CA VAL A 144 -0.37 -3.96 0.95
C VAL A 144 -0.83 -4.83 2.12
N GLY A 145 -1.01 -4.24 3.30
CA GLY A 145 -1.52 -4.94 4.48
C GLY A 145 -2.98 -5.41 4.32
N TYR A 146 -3.87 -4.55 3.81
CA TYR A 146 -5.26 -4.94 3.56
C TYR A 146 -5.40 -5.94 2.41
N THR A 147 -4.58 -5.82 1.37
CA THR A 147 -4.57 -6.80 0.27
C THR A 147 -4.09 -8.18 0.75
N ALA A 148 -3.05 -8.23 1.60
CA ALA A 148 -2.60 -9.48 2.22
C ALA A 148 -3.68 -10.08 3.12
N LEU A 149 -4.40 -9.25 3.89
CA LEU A 149 -5.52 -9.68 4.73
C LEU A 149 -6.68 -10.26 3.89
N LEU A 150 -7.06 -9.59 2.79
CA LEU A 150 -8.09 -10.08 1.87
C LEU A 150 -7.71 -11.44 1.27
N SER A 151 -6.46 -11.57 0.85
CA SER A 151 -5.92 -12.81 0.29
C SER A 151 -6.02 -13.97 1.28
N GLY A 152 -5.57 -13.74 2.53
CA GLY A 152 -5.70 -14.72 3.60
C GLY A 152 -7.16 -15.05 3.94
N TYR A 153 -8.05 -14.05 3.92
CA TYR A 153 -9.47 -14.25 4.17
C TYR A 153 -10.14 -15.08 3.05
N ALA A 154 -9.85 -14.79 1.79
CA ALA A 154 -10.36 -15.56 0.66
C ALA A 154 -9.91 -17.03 0.72
N ILE A 155 -8.63 -17.28 1.02
CA ILE A 155 -8.09 -18.64 1.20
C ILE A 155 -8.78 -19.36 2.36
N LEU A 156 -8.95 -18.69 3.50
CA LEU A 156 -9.65 -19.27 4.65
C LEU A 156 -11.08 -19.67 4.30
N LEU A 157 -11.83 -18.79 3.62
CA LEU A 157 -13.19 -19.07 3.19
C LEU A 157 -13.25 -20.25 2.20
N LEU A 158 -12.31 -20.33 1.26
CA LEU A 158 -12.17 -21.47 0.33
C LEU A 158 -11.92 -22.78 1.10
N VAL A 159 -11.00 -22.78 2.06
CA VAL A 159 -10.69 -23.97 2.88
C VAL A 159 -11.92 -24.40 3.69
N CYS A 160 -12.60 -23.45 4.36
CA CYS A 160 -13.81 -23.76 5.11
C CYS A 160 -14.92 -24.32 4.21
N ARG A 161 -15.08 -23.80 2.98
CA ARG A 161 -16.01 -24.33 2.00
C ARG A 161 -15.66 -25.76 1.60
N MET A 162 -14.38 -26.06 1.39
CA MET A 162 -13.91 -27.41 1.06
C MET A 162 -14.20 -28.40 2.20
N ILE A 163 -13.93 -28.02 3.44
CA ILE A 163 -14.20 -28.84 4.64
C ILE A 163 -15.71 -29.10 4.80
N SER A 164 -16.54 -28.07 4.67
CA SER A 164 -18.02 -28.20 4.72
C SER A 164 -18.50 -29.21 3.69
N THR A 165 -18.04 -29.05 2.44
CA THR A 165 -18.41 -29.95 1.33
C THR A 165 -17.98 -31.40 1.62
N ALA A 166 -16.76 -31.60 2.13
CA ALA A 166 -16.26 -32.93 2.48
C ALA A 166 -17.07 -33.58 3.62
N SER A 167 -17.52 -32.78 4.60
CA SER A 167 -18.33 -33.25 5.73
C SER A 167 -19.77 -33.63 5.34
N GLU A 168 -20.29 -33.06 4.25
CA GLU A 168 -21.62 -33.36 3.71
C GLU A 168 -21.64 -34.66 2.88
N ILE A 169 -20.48 -35.13 2.41
CA ILE A 169 -20.34 -36.42 1.71
C ILE A 169 -20.42 -37.56 2.74
N LYS A 170 -21.64 -37.95 3.11
CA LYS A 170 -21.87 -39.14 3.94
C LYS A 170 -21.51 -40.43 3.18
N PRO A 171 -20.83 -41.41 3.82
CA PRO A 171 -20.66 -42.73 3.23
C PRO A 171 -22.00 -43.47 3.25
N HIS A 172 -22.45 -43.87 2.05
CA HIS A 172 -23.55 -44.78 1.73
C HIS A 172 -25.01 -44.33 1.88
N GLY A 173 -25.71 -44.38 0.73
CA GLY A 173 -26.97 -45.10 0.64
C GLY A 173 -28.25 -44.29 0.74
N GLN A 174 -28.47 -43.34 -0.19
CA GLN A 174 -29.75 -42.98 -0.83
C GLN A 174 -29.67 -41.53 -1.34
N GLY A 175 -29.77 -41.34 -2.66
CA GLY A 175 -30.15 -40.06 -3.27
C GLY A 175 -29.17 -38.88 -3.06
N GLY A 176 -27.87 -39.12 -2.89
CA GLY A 176 -26.88 -38.05 -2.79
C GLY A 176 -26.91 -37.15 -4.02
N ARG A 177 -27.46 -35.93 -3.88
CA ARG A 177 -27.43 -34.89 -4.92
C ARG A 177 -25.96 -34.67 -5.29
N ARG A 178 -25.54 -35.17 -6.46
CA ARG A 178 -24.25 -34.79 -7.05
C ARG A 178 -24.26 -33.27 -7.11
N SER A 179 -23.49 -32.62 -6.26
CA SER A 179 -23.14 -31.20 -6.42
C SER A 179 -22.27 -31.14 -7.67
N THR A 180 -22.90 -31.04 -8.83
CA THR A 180 -22.20 -30.65 -10.06
C THR A 180 -21.87 -29.19 -9.86
N THR A 181 -20.71 -28.90 -9.26
CA THR A 181 -20.11 -27.58 -9.37
C THR A 181 -20.02 -27.28 -10.86
N ASP A 182 -20.75 -26.25 -11.30
CA ASP A 182 -20.66 -25.74 -12.65
C ASP A 182 -19.16 -25.56 -12.98
N PRO A 183 -18.65 -26.15 -14.09
CA PRO A 183 -17.26 -26.00 -14.49
C PRO A 183 -16.78 -24.54 -14.51
N SER A 184 -17.66 -23.59 -14.82
CA SER A 184 -17.35 -22.17 -14.79
C SER A 184 -17.05 -21.68 -13.36
N ASN A 185 -17.88 -22.03 -12.38
CA ASN A 185 -17.66 -21.69 -10.97
C ASN A 185 -16.39 -22.33 -10.41
N PHE A 186 -16.07 -23.56 -10.82
CA PHE A 186 -14.80 -24.19 -10.43
C PHE A 186 -13.60 -23.40 -10.94
N LEU A 187 -13.62 -22.97 -12.20
CA LEU A 187 -12.53 -22.15 -12.78
C LEU A 187 -12.40 -20.80 -12.07
N LEU A 188 -13.51 -20.13 -11.77
CA LEU A 188 -13.50 -18.85 -11.03
C LEU A 188 -12.89 -19.01 -9.63
N LEU A 189 -13.28 -20.05 -8.90
CA LEU A 189 -12.72 -20.33 -7.57
C LEU A 189 -11.24 -20.73 -7.63
N ALA A 190 -10.83 -21.48 -8.66
CA ALA A 190 -9.43 -21.83 -8.87
C ALA A 190 -8.58 -20.58 -9.15
N PHE A 191 -9.04 -19.68 -10.03
CA PHE A 191 -8.35 -18.42 -10.28
C PHE A 191 -8.28 -17.54 -9.03
N LEU A 192 -9.36 -17.44 -8.25
CA LEU A 192 -9.35 -16.73 -6.96
C LEU A 192 -8.29 -17.30 -6.01
N PHE A 193 -8.16 -18.63 -5.94
CA PHE A 193 -7.14 -19.28 -5.10
C PHE A 193 -5.72 -18.91 -5.57
N PHE A 194 -5.43 -19.04 -6.86
CA PHE A 194 -4.11 -18.71 -7.40
C PHE A 194 -3.76 -17.24 -7.26
N GLU A 195 -4.72 -16.36 -7.52
CA GLU A 195 -4.60 -14.92 -7.30
C GLU A 195 -4.28 -14.60 -5.85
N ALA A 196 -5.08 -15.12 -4.90
CA ALA A 196 -4.89 -14.90 -3.47
C ALA A 196 -3.55 -15.43 -2.97
N VAL A 197 -3.07 -16.57 -3.48
CA VAL A 197 -1.74 -17.08 -3.12
C VAL A 197 -0.64 -16.19 -3.69
N LEU A 198 -0.67 -15.89 -5.00
CA LEU A 198 0.39 -15.14 -5.67
C LEU A 198 0.50 -13.71 -5.11
N PHE A 199 -0.60 -12.96 -5.17
CA PHE A 199 -0.61 -11.57 -4.72
C PHE A 199 -0.62 -11.44 -3.20
N GLY A 200 -1.19 -12.41 -2.48
CA GLY A 200 -1.12 -12.47 -1.02
C GLY A 200 0.30 -12.65 -0.50
N LEU A 201 1.08 -13.57 -1.07
CA LEU A 201 2.49 -13.75 -0.69
C LEU A 201 3.33 -12.52 -1.06
N PHE A 202 3.14 -11.97 -2.25
CA PHE A 202 3.85 -10.76 -2.69
C PHE A 202 3.55 -9.56 -1.78
N THR A 203 2.28 -9.27 -1.51
CA THR A 203 1.88 -8.14 -0.65
C THR A 203 2.24 -8.35 0.81
N LEU A 204 2.21 -9.59 1.31
CA LEU A 204 2.69 -9.90 2.66
C LEU A 204 4.20 -9.65 2.79
N ALA A 205 5.01 -10.06 1.80
CA ALA A 205 6.44 -9.78 1.80
C ALA A 205 6.73 -8.27 1.74
N MET A 206 6.01 -7.52 0.90
CA MET A 206 6.13 -6.06 0.87
C MET A 206 5.67 -5.40 2.18
N PHE A 207 4.61 -5.91 2.81
CA PHE A 207 4.15 -5.41 4.09
C PHE A 207 5.20 -5.59 5.19
N THR A 208 5.79 -6.79 5.29
CA THR A 208 6.83 -7.08 6.29
C THR A 208 8.08 -6.23 6.05
N GLU A 209 8.47 -6.05 4.78
CA GLU A 209 9.60 -5.19 4.41
C GLU A 209 9.36 -3.73 4.79
N GLN A 210 8.18 -3.17 4.47
CA GLN A 210 7.87 -1.79 4.82
C GLN A 210 7.81 -1.57 6.33
N VAL A 211 7.18 -2.48 7.07
CA VAL A 211 7.10 -2.40 8.53
C VAL A 211 8.51 -2.48 9.14
N SER A 212 9.34 -3.41 8.69
CA SER A 212 10.73 -3.53 9.14
C SER A 212 11.53 -2.27 8.85
N SER A 213 11.38 -1.72 7.64
CA SER A 213 12.05 -0.48 7.19
C SER A 213 11.62 0.73 8.01
N ILE A 214 10.33 0.84 8.35
CA ILE A 214 9.82 1.89 9.26
C ILE A 214 10.40 1.70 10.66
N LEU A 215 10.41 0.49 11.21
CA LEU A 215 10.94 0.22 12.55
C LEU A 215 12.43 0.54 12.64
N ALA A 216 13.20 0.27 11.59
CA ALA A 216 14.62 0.61 11.49
C ALA A 216 14.89 2.07 11.09
N ASP A 217 13.87 2.87 10.74
CA ASP A 217 13.99 4.19 10.10
C ASP A 217 14.95 4.19 8.88
N GLN A 218 14.83 3.17 8.04
CA GLN A 218 15.67 2.95 6.87
C GLN A 218 14.80 2.85 5.61
N THR A 219 15.17 3.49 4.51
CA THR A 219 14.52 3.28 3.20
C THR A 219 15.14 2.10 2.45
N GLY A 220 14.42 1.56 1.47
CA GLY A 220 14.94 0.52 0.57
C GLY A 220 16.26 0.93 -0.11
N ILE A 221 16.38 2.20 -0.52
CA ILE A 221 17.61 2.73 -1.13
C ILE A 221 18.78 2.74 -0.15
N GLU A 222 18.56 3.18 1.09
CA GLU A 222 19.59 3.19 2.13
C GLU A 222 20.08 1.78 2.46
N ARG A 223 19.16 0.81 2.45
CA ARG A 223 19.48 -0.61 2.63
C ARG A 223 20.34 -1.16 1.50
N LEU A 224 20.00 -0.85 0.25
CA LEU A 224 20.77 -1.29 -0.92
C LEU A 224 22.16 -0.65 -0.99
N LYS A 225 22.32 0.58 -0.49
CA LYS A 225 23.60 1.29 -0.49
C LYS A 225 24.51 0.98 0.69
N HIS A 226 24.02 0.22 1.68
CA HIS A 226 24.72 0.02 2.96
C HIS A 226 25.05 1.33 3.71
N ASP A 227 24.31 2.41 3.43
CA ASP A 227 24.52 3.75 4.02
C ASP A 227 23.75 3.93 5.34
N TYR A 228 23.48 2.85 6.06
CA TYR A 228 22.62 2.89 7.26
C TYR A 228 23.38 3.37 8.50
N VAL A 229 22.86 4.43 9.12
CA VAL A 229 23.30 4.89 10.44
C VAL A 229 22.18 4.61 11.44
N PRO A 230 22.38 3.68 12.40
CA PRO A 230 21.36 3.35 13.39
C PRO A 230 20.96 4.57 14.23
N THR A 231 19.68 4.90 14.25
CA THR A 231 19.17 5.97 15.12
C THR A 231 18.89 5.42 16.52
N LYS A 232 19.09 6.22 17.58
CA LYS A 232 18.73 5.85 18.97
C LYS A 232 17.22 6.02 19.26
N ARG A 233 16.38 6.11 18.23
CA ARG A 233 14.94 6.39 18.36
C ARG A 233 14.17 5.12 18.73
N SER A 234 13.05 5.28 19.43
CA SER A 234 12.19 4.14 19.78
C SER A 234 11.32 3.71 18.59
N ALA A 235 10.97 2.42 18.52
CA ALA A 235 10.07 1.89 17.49
C ALA A 235 8.74 2.67 17.38
N MET A 236 8.15 3.05 18.52
CA MET A 236 6.92 3.84 18.56
C MET A 236 7.12 5.24 17.96
N HIS A 237 8.30 5.84 18.13
CA HIS A 237 8.61 7.12 17.52
C HIS A 237 8.61 7.00 15.98
N ASN A 238 9.29 5.99 15.44
CA ASN A 238 9.42 5.78 13.99
C ASN A 238 8.05 5.44 13.35
N LEU A 239 7.26 4.61 14.02
CA LEU A 239 5.88 4.33 13.61
C LEU A 239 5.04 5.61 13.63
N SER A 240 5.14 6.41 14.68
CA SER A 240 4.38 7.66 14.81
C SER A 240 4.77 8.71 13.77
N GLU A 241 6.01 8.71 13.30
CA GLU A 241 6.46 9.54 12.18
C GLU A 241 5.76 9.18 10.87
N THR A 242 5.44 7.89 10.66
CA THR A 242 4.76 7.41 9.44
C THR A 242 3.24 7.47 9.57
N PHE A 243 2.69 7.05 10.71
CA PHE A 243 1.25 6.85 10.91
C PHE A 243 0.55 8.01 11.63
N GLY A 244 1.31 8.93 12.23
CA GLY A 244 0.82 10.14 12.90
C GLY A 244 0.83 10.03 14.43
N LYS A 245 0.80 11.19 15.10
CA LYS A 245 0.76 11.34 16.57
C LYS A 245 -0.58 11.93 17.03
N PRO A 246 -1.11 11.51 18.20
CA PRO A 246 -0.75 10.30 18.94
C PRO A 246 -1.22 9.02 18.21
N PHE A 247 -0.90 7.85 18.76
CA PHE A 247 -1.53 6.59 18.32
C PHE A 247 -3.06 6.73 18.38
N SER A 248 -3.73 6.34 17.29
CA SER A 248 -5.18 6.43 17.17
C SER A 248 -5.72 5.46 16.12
N LEU A 249 -7.04 5.26 16.09
CA LEU A 249 -7.69 4.44 15.05
C LEU A 249 -7.44 4.95 13.63
N LEU A 250 -7.07 6.23 13.46
CA LEU A 250 -6.68 6.80 12.16
C LEU A 250 -5.42 6.16 11.57
N TRP A 251 -4.63 5.43 12.36
CA TRP A 251 -3.49 4.66 11.85
C TRP A 251 -3.94 3.61 10.83
N PHE A 252 -5.15 3.07 11.00
CA PHE A 252 -5.76 2.06 10.15
C PHE A 252 -6.67 2.67 9.07
N LEU A 253 -6.64 3.98 8.88
CA LEU A 253 -7.42 4.64 7.83
C LEU A 253 -6.46 5.36 6.88
N PRO A 254 -6.75 5.40 5.57
CA PRO A 254 -5.93 6.09 4.59
C PRO A 254 -6.18 7.61 4.61
N THR A 255 -6.04 8.19 5.80
CA THR A 255 -6.06 9.62 6.06
C THR A 255 -4.65 10.18 5.97
N ALA A 256 -4.54 11.37 5.37
CA ALA A 256 -3.27 12.06 5.28
C ALA A 256 -2.70 12.30 6.68
N VAL A 257 -1.40 12.06 6.83
CA VAL A 257 -0.66 12.38 8.06
C VAL A 257 0.15 13.62 7.78
N LYS A 258 0.00 14.64 8.63
CA LYS A 258 0.94 15.76 8.66
C LYS A 258 2.14 15.33 9.46
N PHE A 259 3.31 15.30 8.84
CA PHE A 259 4.55 14.95 9.51
C PHE A 259 4.91 16.07 10.51
N ASN A 260 4.82 15.80 11.82
CA ASN A 260 5.01 16.82 12.88
C ASN A 260 4.14 18.09 12.74
N GLY A 261 2.91 17.97 12.22
CA GLY A 261 2.03 19.14 12.00
C GLY A 261 2.44 20.03 10.82
N LEU A 262 3.54 19.65 10.15
CA LEU A 262 4.16 20.32 9.03
C LEU A 262 4.11 19.40 7.79
N THR A 263 4.22 19.97 6.61
CA THR A 263 4.68 19.31 5.39
C THR A 263 6.20 19.23 5.47
N TRP A 264 6.84 18.23 4.85
CA TRP A 264 8.31 18.20 4.80
C TRP A 264 8.91 19.46 4.12
N LEU A 265 8.12 20.18 3.33
CA LEU A 265 8.41 21.52 2.80
C LEU A 265 8.53 22.61 3.87
N GLU A 266 7.89 22.44 5.03
CA GLU A 266 7.99 23.34 6.18
C GLU A 266 9.07 22.89 7.18
N LEU A 267 9.63 21.68 7.02
CA LEU A 267 10.86 21.23 7.70
C LEU A 267 12.13 21.67 6.99
N VAL A 268 11.98 22.22 5.79
CA VAL A 268 13.00 22.97 5.08
C VAL A 268 12.59 24.44 5.24
N PRO A 269 13.33 25.29 5.95
CA PRO A 269 12.94 26.68 6.07
C PRO A 269 13.00 27.35 4.69
N LEU A 270 11.89 27.94 4.24
CA LEU A 270 11.82 28.75 3.01
C LEU A 270 12.04 30.24 3.28
N GLU A 271 12.31 30.64 4.51
CA GLU A 271 12.56 32.05 4.81
C GLU A 271 14.06 32.38 4.71
N PRO A 272 14.43 33.46 4.00
CA PRO A 272 15.75 34.04 4.13
C PRO A 272 15.88 34.50 5.57
N ILE A 273 16.89 34.00 6.28
CA ILE A 273 17.35 34.67 7.49
C ILE A 273 17.94 35.97 6.98
N ASP A 274 17.21 37.07 7.15
CA ASP A 274 17.73 38.41 6.95
C ASP A 274 19.04 38.53 7.74
N VAL A 275 20.14 38.71 7.01
CA VAL A 275 21.46 39.06 7.55
C VAL A 275 21.56 40.57 7.58
#